data_AF-A0AAW0IG32-F1
#
_entry.id   AF-A0AAW0IG32-F1
#
_cell.length_a   1.000
_cell.length_b   1.000
_cell.length_c   1.000
_cell.angle_alpha   90.00
_cell.angle_beta   90.00
_cell.angle_gamma   90.00
#
_symmetry.space_group_name_H-M   'P 1'
#
loop_
_entity.id
_entity.type
_entity.pdbx_description
1 polymer ?
#
loop_
_entity_poly.entity_id
_entity_poly.type
_entity_poly.pdbx_seq_one_letter_code
_entity_poly.pdbx_strand_id
1 'polypeptide(L)'
;MAPKSDSAEAIVLNFVNEQNRPLNSQNVADSLQKFNLKKAAIQKALDNLADNGRISFKEYGKQKIYLARQDQFNIPNNDELNQMKEENAKLQQQLQEQKKAINEVEGEIKTLQSNLTLEQICDKDAKLRKEVKEMEEKLDKLRGGVTLVRPEDRKAVEDMVSEKLTQWRRRKRMFKDLWDAITENSPKDLKEFKEELGIEYDEDVGVSLQSYSDLMQRDKKRPRGYRCL
;
A
#
# COMPACT_ATOMS: atom_id res chain seq x y z
N MET A 1 -63.77 -2.56 8.14
CA MET A 1 -63.17 -3.53 9.09
C MET A 1 -61.67 -3.39 9.00
N ALA A 2 -61.02 -2.87 10.05
CA ALA A 2 -59.58 -2.63 10.08
C ALA A 2 -58.79 -3.95 10.19
N PRO A 3 -57.59 -4.05 9.60
CA PRO A 3 -56.79 -5.26 9.63
C PRO A 3 -56.33 -5.51 11.07
N LYS A 4 -56.67 -6.69 11.61
CA LYS A 4 -56.24 -7.08 12.96
C LYS A 4 -54.72 -7.25 12.95
N SER A 5 -54.06 -6.66 13.94
CA SER A 5 -52.67 -6.91 14.35
C SER A 5 -52.23 -8.33 14.01
N ASP A 6 -51.08 -8.49 13.34
CA ASP A 6 -50.49 -9.78 13.00
C ASP A 6 -50.37 -10.67 14.25
N SER A 7 -51.38 -11.51 14.48
CA SER A 7 -51.38 -12.49 15.56
C SER A 7 -50.21 -13.45 15.34
N ALA A 8 -49.64 -13.99 16.42
CA ALA A 8 -48.60 -15.01 16.31
C ALA A 8 -49.02 -16.18 15.38
N GLU A 9 -50.31 -16.49 15.33
CA GLU A 9 -50.89 -17.48 14.42
C GLU A 9 -50.86 -17.05 12.95
N ALA A 10 -51.08 -15.77 12.64
CA ALA A 10 -51.02 -15.25 11.27
C ALA A 10 -49.58 -15.27 10.74
N ILE A 11 -48.62 -14.87 11.57
CA ILE A 11 -47.19 -14.90 11.24
C ILE A 11 -46.73 -16.34 10.97
N VAL A 12 -47.12 -17.27 11.85
CA VAL A 12 -46.78 -18.70 11.70
C VAL A 12 -47.46 -19.29 10.45
N LEU A 13 -48.72 -18.97 10.18
CA LEU A 13 -49.44 -19.46 9.01
C LEU A 13 -48.80 -18.96 7.69
N ASN A 14 -48.47 -17.68 7.61
CA ASN A 14 -47.81 -17.10 6.44
C ASN A 14 -46.46 -17.79 6.19
N PHE A 15 -45.66 -17.98 7.24
CA PHE A 15 -44.38 -18.66 7.12
C PHE A 15 -44.52 -20.11 6.66
N VAL A 16 -45.46 -20.88 7.22
CA VAL A 16 -45.69 -22.28 6.82
C VAL A 16 -46.15 -22.38 5.37
N ASN A 17 -46.99 -21.45 4.91
CA ASN A 17 -47.45 -21.38 3.53
C ASN A 17 -46.35 -20.95 2.56
N GLU A 18 -45.52 -19.97 2.91
CA GLU A 18 -44.38 -19.51 2.10
C GLU A 18 -43.32 -20.59 1.91
N GLN A 19 -42.98 -21.31 2.98
CA GLN A 19 -41.95 -22.35 2.90
C GLN A 19 -42.45 -23.61 2.19
N ASN A 20 -43.77 -23.85 2.20
CA ASN A 20 -44.49 -24.98 1.60
C ASN A 20 -43.74 -26.34 1.68
N ARG A 21 -43.11 -26.61 2.83
CA ARG A 21 -42.32 -27.82 3.09
C ARG A 21 -42.63 -28.38 4.49
N PRO A 22 -42.32 -29.65 4.79
CA PRO A 22 -42.51 -30.20 6.13
C PRO A 22 -41.63 -29.46 7.15
N LEU A 23 -42.23 -28.99 8.24
CA LEU A 23 -41.56 -28.21 9.28
C LEU A 23 -41.82 -28.83 10.65
N ASN A 24 -40.84 -28.77 11.54
CA ASN A 24 -41.04 -29.05 12.97
C ASN A 24 -41.12 -27.71 13.73
N SER A 25 -41.56 -27.75 14.99
CA SER A 25 -41.72 -26.53 15.78
C SER A 25 -40.42 -25.82 16.15
N GLN A 26 -39.29 -26.54 16.17
CA GLN A 26 -37.97 -25.93 16.39
C GLN A 26 -37.55 -25.10 15.16
N ASN A 27 -37.66 -25.67 13.95
CA ASN A 27 -37.31 -25.04 12.69
C ASN A 27 -38.13 -23.76 12.46
N VAL A 28 -39.42 -23.78 12.83
CA VAL A 28 -40.29 -22.60 12.78
C VAL A 28 -39.83 -21.55 13.79
N ALA A 29 -39.45 -21.96 15.01
CA ALA A 29 -38.95 -21.03 16.02
C ALA A 29 -37.61 -20.38 15.65
N ASP A 30 -36.69 -21.14 15.06
CA ASP A 30 -35.40 -20.63 14.61
C ASP A 30 -35.58 -19.65 13.43
N SER A 31 -36.50 -19.96 12.51
CA SER A 31 -36.77 -19.11 11.35
C SER A 31 -37.55 -17.83 11.72
N LEU A 32 -38.45 -17.91 12.70
CA LEU A 32 -39.26 -16.79 13.19
C LEU A 32 -38.64 -16.04 14.36
N GLN A 33 -37.35 -16.28 14.67
CA GLN A 33 -36.64 -15.58 15.75
C GLN A 33 -36.69 -14.05 15.59
N LYS A 34 -36.74 -13.56 14.35
CA LYS A 34 -36.86 -12.12 14.02
C LYS A 34 -38.16 -11.48 14.53
N PHE A 35 -39.20 -12.27 14.78
CA PHE A 35 -40.50 -11.78 15.26
C PHE A 35 -40.63 -11.84 16.80
N ASN A 36 -39.56 -12.16 17.54
CA ASN A 36 -39.53 -12.25 19.00
C ASN A 36 -40.61 -13.16 19.62
N LEU A 37 -41.05 -14.19 18.87
CA LEU A 37 -42.02 -15.16 19.35
C LEU A 37 -41.33 -16.25 20.18
N LYS A 38 -41.86 -16.55 21.37
CA LYS A 38 -41.38 -17.66 22.20
C LYS A 38 -41.75 -19.00 21.55
N LYS A 39 -40.87 -20.00 21.62
CA LYS A 39 -41.11 -21.37 21.10
C LYS A 39 -42.45 -21.97 21.56
N ALA A 40 -42.82 -21.77 22.83
CA ALA A 40 -44.09 -22.26 23.36
C ALA A 40 -45.32 -21.59 22.69
N ALA A 41 -45.22 -20.30 22.36
CA ALA A 41 -46.28 -19.58 21.66
C ALA A 41 -46.40 -20.04 20.19
N ILE A 42 -45.26 -20.32 19.54
CA ILE A 42 -45.22 -20.86 18.18
C ILE A 42 -45.78 -22.28 18.13
N GLN A 43 -45.40 -23.14 19.07
CA GLN A 43 -45.94 -24.50 19.21
C GLN A 43 -47.47 -24.45 19.37
N LYS A 44 -47.96 -23.60 20.27
CA LYS A 44 -49.40 -23.41 20.49
C LYS A 44 -50.11 -22.88 19.23
N ALA A 45 -49.49 -21.94 18.52
CA ALA A 45 -50.03 -21.43 17.26
C ALA A 45 -50.09 -22.52 16.17
N LEU A 46 -49.06 -23.36 16.05
CA LEU A 46 -49.04 -24.49 15.12
C LEU A 46 -50.13 -25.52 15.47
N ASP A 47 -50.28 -25.88 16.74
CA ASP A 47 -51.33 -26.80 17.18
C ASP A 47 -52.73 -26.19 16.93
N ASN A 48 -52.97 -24.92 17.26
CA ASN A 48 -54.23 -24.23 16.96
C ASN A 48 -54.55 -24.14 15.46
N LEU A 49 -53.54 -23.89 14.61
CA LEU A 49 -53.71 -23.84 13.16
C LEU A 49 -53.99 -25.23 12.58
N ALA A 50 -53.43 -26.28 13.19
CA ALA A 50 -53.71 -27.67 12.86
C ALA A 50 -55.16 -28.04 13.24
N ASP A 51 -55.59 -27.67 14.45
CA ASP A 51 -56.95 -27.92 14.95
C ASP A 51 -58.01 -27.17 14.13
N ASN A 52 -57.71 -25.93 13.72
CA ASN A 52 -58.54 -25.13 12.81
C ASN A 52 -58.51 -25.64 11.36
N GLY A 53 -57.77 -26.72 11.08
CA GLY A 53 -57.68 -27.34 9.77
C GLY A 53 -57.02 -26.47 8.70
N ARG A 54 -56.24 -25.46 9.09
CA ARG A 54 -55.47 -24.59 8.17
C ARG A 54 -54.15 -25.22 7.77
N ILE A 55 -53.53 -25.97 8.67
CA ILE A 55 -52.33 -26.78 8.40
C ILE A 55 -52.61 -28.24 8.76
N SER A 56 -51.88 -29.16 8.16
CA SER A 56 -51.90 -30.57 8.53
C SER A 56 -50.71 -30.87 9.43
N PHE A 57 -50.87 -31.82 10.35
CA PHE A 57 -49.73 -32.33 11.12
C PHE A 57 -49.70 -33.86 11.08
N LYS A 58 -48.50 -34.41 11.29
CA LYS A 58 -48.27 -35.83 11.48
C LYS A 58 -47.32 -36.05 12.64
N GLU A 59 -47.71 -36.94 13.54
CA GLU A 59 -46.91 -37.27 14.72
C GLU A 59 -45.98 -38.45 14.41
N TYR A 60 -44.71 -38.26 14.73
CA TYR A 60 -43.66 -39.28 14.64
C TYR A 60 -43.04 -39.43 16.03
N GLY A 61 -43.61 -40.35 16.83
CA GLY A 61 -43.19 -40.58 18.20
C GLY A 61 -43.38 -39.35 19.08
N LYS A 62 -42.28 -38.71 19.51
CA LYS A 62 -42.30 -37.50 20.35
C LYS A 62 -42.31 -36.18 19.56
N GLN A 63 -42.20 -36.23 18.23
CA GLN A 63 -42.09 -35.04 17.38
C GLN A 63 -43.32 -34.89 16.49
N LYS A 64 -43.81 -33.64 16.35
CA LYS A 64 -44.87 -33.28 15.41
C LYS A 64 -44.29 -32.56 14.20
N ILE A 65 -44.68 -33.00 13.01
CA ILE A 65 -44.33 -32.36 11.74
C ILE A 65 -45.57 -31.67 11.21
N TYR A 66 -45.47 -30.38 10.90
CA TYR A 66 -46.52 -29.53 10.37
C TYR A 66 -46.27 -29.24 8.88
N LEU A 67 -47.34 -29.18 8.11
CA LEU A 67 -47.32 -28.92 6.67
C LEU A 67 -48.52 -28.05 6.28
N ALA A 68 -48.32 -27.10 5.36
CA ALA A 68 -49.42 -26.38 4.73
C ALA A 68 -50.36 -27.35 3.99
N ARG A 69 -51.67 -27.20 4.16
CA ARG A 69 -52.64 -28.01 3.42
C ARG A 69 -52.57 -27.66 1.95
N GLN A 70 -52.38 -28.66 1.09
CA GLN A 70 -52.30 -28.40 -0.36
C GLN A 70 -53.67 -28.09 -0.98
N ASP A 71 -54.76 -28.54 -0.35
CA ASP A 71 -56.14 -28.30 -0.79
C ASP A 71 -56.51 -26.80 -0.87
N GLN A 72 -55.74 -25.93 -0.21
CA GLN A 72 -55.96 -24.49 -0.23
C GLN A 72 -55.38 -23.81 -1.49
N PHE A 73 -54.57 -24.53 -2.28
CA PHE A 73 -53.99 -24.02 -3.52
C PHE A 73 -54.80 -24.52 -4.72
N ASN A 74 -55.04 -23.63 -5.69
CA ASN A 74 -55.67 -24.03 -6.94
C ASN A 74 -54.68 -24.90 -7.73
N ILE A 75 -55.11 -26.07 -8.19
CA ILE A 75 -54.31 -26.97 -9.02
C ILE A 75 -54.56 -26.53 -10.47
N PRO A 76 -53.57 -25.93 -11.16
CA PRO A 76 -53.75 -25.48 -12.53
C PRO A 76 -54.07 -26.66 -13.45
N ASN A 77 -54.90 -26.43 -14.47
CA ASN A 77 -55.13 -27.42 -15.52
C ASN A 77 -53.88 -27.55 -16.42
N ASN A 78 -53.80 -28.59 -17.26
CA ASN A 78 -52.65 -28.85 -18.14
C ASN A 78 -52.34 -27.66 -19.07
N ASP A 79 -53.38 -27.01 -19.61
CA ASP A 79 -53.23 -25.86 -20.50
C ASP A 79 -52.66 -24.64 -19.76
N GLU A 80 -53.17 -24.34 -18.56
CA GLU A 80 -52.64 -23.26 -17.70
C GLU A 80 -51.19 -23.55 -17.28
N LEU A 81 -50.89 -24.81 -16.96
CA LEU A 81 -49.53 -25.23 -16.62
C LEU A 81 -48.56 -25.04 -17.80
N ASN A 82 -49.00 -25.31 -19.02
CA ASN A 82 -48.19 -25.09 -20.22
C ASN A 82 -47.99 -23.59 -20.50
N GLN A 83 -49.03 -22.76 -20.35
CA GLN A 83 -48.89 -21.30 -20.44
C GLN A 83 -47.89 -20.76 -19.41
N MET A 84 -47.99 -21.18 -18.14
CA MET A 84 -47.05 -20.79 -17.10
C MET A 84 -45.61 -21.24 -17.38
N LYS A 85 -45.42 -22.41 -18.02
CA LYS A 85 -44.08 -22.87 -18.45
C LYS A 85 -43.52 -21.99 -19.56
N GLU A 86 -44.33 -21.63 -20.55
CA GLU A 86 -43.92 -20.74 -21.64
C GLU A 86 -43.58 -19.33 -21.13
N GLU A 87 -44.39 -18.78 -20.22
CA GLU A 87 -44.12 -17.49 -19.59
C GLU A 87 -42.83 -17.53 -18.76
N ASN A 88 -42.62 -18.59 -17.97
CA ASN A 88 -41.36 -18.77 -17.24
C ASN A 88 -40.16 -18.87 -18.18
N ALA A 89 -40.28 -19.58 -19.31
CA ALA A 89 -39.21 -19.67 -20.29
C ALA A 89 -38.90 -18.29 -20.91
N LYS A 90 -39.93 -17.52 -21.27
CA LYS A 90 -39.79 -16.14 -21.78
C LYS A 90 -39.12 -15.22 -20.75
N LEU A 91 -39.57 -15.26 -19.49
CA LEU A 91 -39.00 -14.46 -18.42
C LEU A 91 -37.54 -14.85 -18.12
N GLN A 92 -37.21 -16.15 -18.15
CA GLN A 92 -35.83 -16.61 -18.01
C GLN A 92 -34.93 -16.10 -19.14
N GLN A 93 -35.44 -16.09 -20.38
CA GLN A 93 -34.72 -15.54 -21.52
C GLN A 93 -34.49 -14.03 -21.37
N GLN A 94 -35.53 -13.26 -21.04
CA GLN A 94 -35.41 -11.82 -20.79
C GLN A 94 -34.41 -11.52 -19.66
N LEU A 95 -34.41 -12.32 -18.59
CA LEU A 95 -33.49 -12.18 -17.48
C LEU A 95 -32.04 -12.47 -17.90
N GLN A 96 -31.81 -13.43 -18.81
CA GLN A 96 -30.49 -13.67 -19.39
C GLN A 96 -30.02 -12.51 -20.27
N GLU A 97 -30.91 -11.97 -21.11
CA GLU A 97 -30.61 -10.83 -21.98
C GLU A 97 -30.27 -9.58 -21.16
N GLN A 98 -31.06 -9.25 -20.14
CA GLN A 98 -30.77 -8.13 -19.25
C GLN A 98 -29.45 -8.32 -18.48
N LYS A 99 -29.16 -9.53 -18.01
CA LYS A 99 -27.87 -9.84 -17.36
C LYS A 99 -26.68 -9.63 -18.30
N LYS A 100 -26.81 -9.99 -19.59
CA LYS A 100 -25.77 -9.74 -20.58
C LYS A 100 -25.56 -8.23 -20.79
N ALA A 101 -26.63 -7.46 -20.96
CA ALA A 101 -26.55 -6.01 -21.11
C ALA A 101 -25.90 -5.33 -19.89
N ILE A 102 -26.24 -5.77 -18.67
CA ILE A 102 -25.59 -5.27 -17.44
C ILE A 102 -24.09 -5.56 -17.47
N ASN A 103 -23.70 -6.80 -17.79
CA ASN A 103 -22.28 -7.17 -17.82
C ASN A 103 -21.49 -6.38 -18.86
N GLU A 104 -22.08 -6.08 -20.02
CA GLU A 104 -21.48 -5.25 -21.07
C GLU A 104 -21.24 -3.82 -20.56
N VAL A 105 -22.28 -3.18 -20.01
CA VAL A 105 -22.18 -1.82 -19.45
C VAL A 105 -21.22 -1.76 -18.26
N GLU A 106 -21.22 -2.76 -17.37
CA GLU A 106 -20.26 -2.85 -16.27
C GLU A 106 -18.81 -3.02 -16.79
N GLY A 107 -18.63 -3.75 -17.89
CA GLY A 107 -17.35 -3.85 -18.58
C GLY A 107 -16.87 -2.50 -19.07
N GLU A 108 -17.74 -1.75 -19.76
CA GLU A 108 -17.44 -0.40 -20.25
C GLU A 108 -17.10 0.54 -19.08
N ILE A 109 -17.89 0.54 -18.01
CA ILE A 109 -17.63 1.35 -16.80
C ILE A 109 -16.26 1.02 -16.22
N LYS A 110 -15.90 -0.26 -16.09
CA LYS A 110 -14.56 -0.65 -15.60
C LYS A 110 -13.45 -0.14 -16.52
N THR A 111 -13.63 -0.21 -17.83
CA THR A 111 -12.63 0.33 -18.77
C THR A 111 -12.49 1.85 -18.64
N LEU A 112 -13.60 2.58 -18.51
CA LEU A 112 -13.58 4.03 -18.32
C LEU A 112 -12.96 4.42 -16.98
N GLN A 113 -13.27 3.70 -15.90
CA GLN A 113 -12.70 3.92 -14.57
C GLN A 113 -11.22 3.54 -14.45
N SER A 114 -10.71 2.70 -15.35
CA SER A 114 -9.28 2.38 -15.41
C SER A 114 -8.42 3.57 -15.87
N ASN A 115 -9.07 4.55 -16.52
CA ASN A 115 -8.44 5.80 -16.92
C ASN A 115 -8.63 6.87 -15.84
N LEU A 116 -7.64 7.75 -15.72
CA LEU A 116 -7.76 8.92 -14.85
C LEU A 116 -8.86 9.85 -15.38
N THR A 117 -9.65 10.42 -14.47
CA THR A 117 -10.62 11.44 -14.86
C THR A 117 -9.90 12.69 -15.36
N LEU A 118 -10.58 13.51 -16.17
CA LEU A 118 -10.01 14.76 -16.67
C LEU A 118 -9.49 15.67 -15.54
N GLU A 119 -10.26 15.75 -14.45
CA GLU A 119 -9.88 16.51 -13.25
C GLU A 119 -8.60 15.96 -12.60
N GLN A 120 -8.49 14.64 -12.45
CA GLN A 120 -7.28 14.00 -11.93
C GLN A 120 -6.06 14.17 -12.85
N ILE A 121 -6.28 14.20 -14.17
CA ILE A 121 -5.22 14.49 -15.16
C ILE A 121 -4.76 15.93 -15.01
N CYS A 122 -5.68 16.90 -14.92
CA CYS A 122 -5.35 18.32 -14.71
C CYS A 122 -4.57 18.54 -13.41
N ASP A 123 -4.97 17.91 -12.31
CA ASP A 123 -4.28 18.01 -11.02
C ASP A 123 -2.85 17.42 -11.10
N LYS A 124 -2.69 16.29 -11.77
CA LYS A 124 -1.36 15.67 -11.98
C LYS A 124 -0.49 16.53 -12.88
N ASP A 125 -1.03 17.08 -13.97
CA ASP A 125 -0.31 17.98 -14.87
C ASP A 125 0.17 19.23 -14.13
N ALA A 126 -0.71 19.86 -13.33
CA ALA A 126 -0.35 21.03 -12.52
C ALA A 126 0.78 20.73 -11.53
N LYS A 127 0.73 19.57 -10.85
CA LYS A 127 1.79 19.12 -9.93
C LYS A 127 3.12 18.88 -10.65
N LEU A 128 3.09 18.11 -11.74
CA LEU A 128 4.29 17.78 -12.52
C LEU A 128 4.93 19.04 -13.11
N ARG A 129 4.14 19.98 -13.63
CA ARG A 129 4.65 21.27 -14.12
C ARG A 129 5.33 22.07 -13.02
N LYS A 130 4.78 22.06 -11.81
CA LYS A 130 5.39 22.73 -10.66
C LYS A 130 6.72 22.07 -10.29
N GLU A 131 6.77 20.74 -10.21
CA GLU A 131 8.00 19.99 -9.92
C GLU A 131 9.09 20.22 -10.97
N VAL A 132 8.73 20.20 -12.25
CA VAL A 132 9.66 20.51 -13.35
C VAL A 132 10.25 21.89 -13.17
N LYS A 133 9.40 22.90 -12.92
CA LYS A 133 9.87 24.28 -12.70
C LYS A 133 10.80 24.39 -11.50
N GLU A 134 10.47 23.76 -10.38
CA GLU A 134 11.33 23.75 -9.18
C GLU A 134 12.68 23.06 -9.45
N MET A 135 12.69 21.99 -10.23
CA MET A 135 13.91 21.28 -10.61
C MET A 135 14.77 22.09 -11.59
N GLU A 136 14.15 22.78 -12.53
CA GLU A 136 14.84 23.71 -13.45
C GLU A 136 15.47 24.87 -12.69
N GLU A 137 14.75 25.51 -11.76
CA GLU A 137 15.30 26.58 -10.91
C GLU A 137 16.48 26.10 -10.04
N LYS A 138 16.43 24.85 -9.54
CA LYS A 138 17.56 24.23 -8.83
C LYS A 138 18.74 24.00 -9.77
N LEU A 139 18.50 23.51 -10.99
CA LEU A 139 19.54 23.30 -11.99
C LEU A 139 20.22 24.62 -12.37
N ASP A 140 19.45 25.69 -12.59
CA ASP A 140 20.01 27.00 -12.93
C ASP A 140 20.88 27.56 -11.83
N LYS A 141 20.48 27.43 -10.55
CA LYS A 141 21.31 27.81 -9.40
C LYS A 141 22.59 26.99 -9.32
N LEU A 142 22.51 25.69 -9.56
CA LEU A 142 23.69 24.80 -9.56
C LEU A 142 24.62 25.08 -10.74
N ARG A 143 24.08 25.44 -11.90
CA ARG A 143 24.85 25.82 -13.10
C ARG A 143 25.49 27.19 -12.98
N GLY A 144 24.81 28.16 -12.37
CA GLY A 144 25.30 29.52 -12.20
C GLY A 144 26.29 29.70 -11.03
N GLY A 145 26.24 28.83 -10.02
CA GLY A 145 26.92 29.06 -8.74
C GLY A 145 28.27 28.40 -8.52
N VAL A 146 28.76 27.51 -9.38
CA VAL A 146 29.97 26.74 -9.09
C VAL A 146 30.86 26.62 -10.32
N THR A 147 32.12 27.02 -10.17
CA THR A 147 33.21 26.67 -11.10
C THR A 147 33.16 25.16 -11.31
N LEU A 148 32.70 24.74 -12.49
CA LEU A 148 32.53 23.33 -12.83
C LEU A 148 33.91 22.72 -13.08
N VAL A 149 34.70 22.55 -12.01
CA VAL A 149 35.96 21.82 -12.07
C VAL A 149 35.58 20.41 -12.47
N ARG A 150 36.02 19.99 -13.66
CA ARG A 150 35.74 18.63 -14.11
C ARG A 150 36.35 17.67 -13.10
N PRO A 151 35.70 16.53 -12.82
CA PRO A 151 36.28 15.50 -11.94
C PRO A 151 37.70 15.10 -12.35
N GLU A 152 37.98 15.14 -13.66
CA GLU A 152 39.30 14.89 -14.26
C GLU A 152 40.32 15.95 -13.84
N ASP A 153 39.99 17.23 -13.98
CA ASP A 153 40.86 18.35 -13.59
C ASP A 153 41.14 18.33 -12.08
N ARG A 154 40.11 18.03 -11.27
CA ARG A 154 40.26 17.88 -9.82
C ARG A 154 41.24 16.76 -9.47
N LYS A 155 41.07 15.59 -10.10
CA LYS A 155 41.95 14.44 -9.87
C LYS A 155 43.40 14.72 -10.28
N ALA A 156 43.61 15.37 -11.42
CA ALA A 156 44.95 15.74 -11.88
C ALA A 156 45.66 16.67 -10.88
N VAL A 157 44.93 17.65 -10.31
CA VAL A 157 45.47 18.54 -9.27
C VAL A 157 45.76 17.78 -7.98
N GLU A 158 44.87 16.88 -7.55
CA GLU A 158 45.08 16.05 -6.35
C GLU A 158 46.32 15.14 -6.49
N ASP A 159 46.48 14.49 -7.64
CA ASP A 159 47.63 13.64 -7.95
C ASP A 159 48.94 14.46 -7.97
N MET A 160 48.92 15.64 -8.60
CA MET A 160 50.07 16.55 -8.62
C MET A 160 50.47 16.98 -7.21
N VAL A 161 49.52 17.41 -6.37
CA VAL A 161 49.81 17.80 -4.98
C VAL A 161 50.38 16.63 -4.18
N SER A 162 49.84 15.42 -4.37
CA SER A 162 50.34 14.20 -3.72
C SER A 162 51.80 13.90 -4.09
N GLU A 163 52.13 14.01 -5.37
CA GLU A 163 53.49 13.81 -5.86
C GLU A 163 54.46 14.85 -5.28
N LYS A 164 54.09 16.15 -5.32
CA LYS A 164 54.95 17.22 -4.79
C LYS A 164 55.19 17.07 -3.29
N LEU A 165 54.18 16.70 -2.50
CA LEU A 165 54.36 16.43 -1.06
C LEU A 165 55.29 15.23 -0.81
N THR A 166 55.21 14.20 -1.63
CA THR A 166 56.10 13.03 -1.55
C THR A 166 57.55 13.43 -1.84
N GLN A 167 57.77 14.24 -2.87
CA GLN A 167 59.10 14.76 -3.21
C GLN A 167 59.67 15.65 -2.10
N TRP A 168 58.85 16.53 -1.52
CA TRP A 168 59.28 17.39 -0.41
C TRP A 168 59.69 16.55 0.82
N ARG A 169 58.89 15.55 1.22
CA ARG A 169 59.27 14.61 2.31
C ARG A 169 60.60 13.92 2.03
N ARG A 170 60.79 13.40 0.81
CA ARG A 170 62.01 12.69 0.41
C ARG A 170 63.23 13.62 0.45
N ARG A 171 63.14 14.81 -0.13
CA ARG A 171 64.22 15.81 -0.17
C ARG A 171 64.58 16.30 1.23
N LYS A 172 63.58 16.58 2.08
CA LYS A 172 63.80 16.98 3.47
C LYS A 172 64.53 15.89 4.27
N ARG A 173 64.17 14.62 4.07
CA ARG A 173 64.88 13.48 4.69
C ARG A 173 66.32 13.38 4.20
N MET A 174 66.55 13.38 2.89
CA MET A 174 67.91 13.31 2.32
C MET A 174 68.80 14.45 2.80
N PHE A 175 68.26 15.68 2.84
CA PHE A 175 68.99 16.83 3.37
C PHE A 175 69.34 16.62 4.85
N LYS A 176 68.38 16.19 5.67
CA LYS A 176 68.62 15.94 7.09
C LYS A 176 69.67 14.85 7.31
N ASP A 177 69.60 13.73 6.60
CA ASP A 177 70.57 12.65 6.72
C ASP A 177 72.00 13.13 6.38
N LEU A 178 72.15 13.95 5.33
CA LEU A 178 73.44 14.56 4.97
C LEU A 178 73.90 15.60 5.99
N TRP A 179 72.97 16.43 6.47
CA TRP A 179 73.26 17.46 7.46
C TRP A 179 73.71 16.85 8.78
N ASP A 180 73.01 15.81 9.25
CA ASP A 180 73.35 15.08 10.47
C ASP A 180 74.74 14.43 10.32
N ALA A 181 75.03 13.79 9.17
CA ALA A 181 76.36 13.20 8.91
C ALA A 181 77.52 14.22 8.87
N ILE A 182 77.27 15.44 8.38
CA ILE A 182 78.27 16.53 8.37
C ILE A 182 78.46 17.12 9.77
N THR A 183 77.37 17.22 10.54
CA THR A 183 77.37 17.90 11.84
C THR A 183 77.71 17.00 13.02
N GLU A 184 77.66 15.67 12.86
CA GLU A 184 77.88 14.67 13.93
C GLU A 184 79.22 14.83 14.68
N ASN A 185 80.29 15.28 14.00
CA ASN A 185 81.61 15.51 14.60
C ASN A 185 82.13 16.95 14.43
N SER A 186 81.24 17.91 14.17
CA SER A 186 81.65 19.31 13.93
C SER A 186 81.96 20.03 15.24
N PRO A 187 83.09 20.74 15.35
CA PRO A 187 83.41 21.60 16.50
C PRO A 187 82.74 23.00 16.42
N LYS A 188 82.03 23.32 15.32
CA LYS A 188 81.35 24.61 15.12
C LYS A 188 79.94 24.61 15.75
N ASP A 189 79.45 25.79 16.16
CA ASP A 189 78.03 25.95 16.51
C ASP A 189 77.16 25.75 15.27
N LEU A 190 76.14 24.89 15.38
CA LEU A 190 75.29 24.47 14.25
C LEU A 190 74.45 25.64 13.72
N LYS A 191 74.11 26.61 14.57
CA LYS A 191 73.33 27.80 14.15
C LYS A 191 74.16 28.74 13.28
N GLU A 192 75.36 29.09 13.73
CA GLU A 192 76.29 29.92 12.95
C GLU A 192 76.69 29.25 11.64
N PHE A 193 76.92 27.92 11.66
CA PHE A 193 77.26 27.17 10.45
C PHE A 193 76.11 27.09 9.44
N LYS A 194 74.86 27.01 9.91
CA LYS A 194 73.66 27.07 9.07
C LYS A 194 73.50 28.45 8.41
N GLU A 195 73.73 29.52 9.16
CA GLU A 195 73.69 30.90 8.66
C GLU A 195 74.85 31.18 7.67
N GLU A 196 76.06 30.70 7.94
CA GLU A 196 77.23 30.79 7.04
C GLU A 196 76.94 30.13 5.68
N LEU A 197 76.24 28.99 5.68
CA LEU A 197 75.85 28.25 4.48
C LEU A 197 74.56 28.76 3.83
N GLY A 198 73.86 29.73 4.43
CA GLY A 198 72.61 30.29 3.92
C GLY A 198 71.47 29.27 3.82
N ILE A 199 71.42 28.29 4.73
CA ILE A 199 70.39 27.25 4.74
C ILE A 199 69.18 27.75 5.53
N GLU A 200 67.99 27.67 4.93
CA GLU A 200 66.72 27.99 5.57
C GLU A 200 65.84 26.73 5.68
N TYR A 201 65.22 26.52 6.84
CA TYR A 201 64.25 25.46 7.05
C TYR A 201 62.84 25.92 6.67
N ASP A 202 61.94 24.95 6.44
CA ASP A 202 60.53 25.23 6.17
C ASP A 202 59.92 26.18 7.23
N GLU A 203 60.32 26.04 8.50
CA GLU A 203 59.86 26.87 9.63
C GLU A 203 60.34 28.32 9.53
N ASP A 204 61.54 28.56 9.01
CA ASP A 204 62.13 29.90 8.86
C ASP A 204 61.39 30.73 7.79
N VAL A 205 60.78 30.05 6.81
CA VAL A 205 59.95 30.66 5.75
C VAL A 205 58.44 30.55 6.01
N GLY A 206 58.04 30.10 7.20
CA GLY A 206 56.63 30.02 7.63
C GLY A 206 55.81 28.91 6.96
N VAL A 207 56.48 27.87 6.46
CA VAL A 207 55.87 26.77 5.72
C VAL A 207 55.89 25.49 6.56
N SER A 208 54.78 24.74 6.58
CA SER A 208 54.67 23.48 7.34
C SER A 208 54.24 22.32 6.47
N LEU A 209 55.12 21.33 6.28
CA LEU A 209 54.80 20.11 5.52
C LEU A 209 53.59 19.35 6.11
N GLN A 210 53.38 19.42 7.42
CA GLN A 210 52.26 18.79 8.10
C GLN A 210 50.93 19.48 7.74
N SER A 211 50.89 20.81 7.72
CA SER A 211 49.66 21.55 7.39
C SER A 211 49.18 21.25 5.97
N TYR A 212 50.09 21.20 5.00
CA TYR A 212 49.76 20.83 3.62
C TYR A 212 49.39 19.35 3.47
N SER A 213 50.00 18.46 4.25
CA SER A 213 49.63 17.04 4.29
C SER A 213 48.21 16.83 4.84
N ASP A 214 47.80 17.60 5.84
CA ASP A 214 46.50 17.48 6.49
C ASP A 214 45.35 17.96 5.59
N LEU A 215 45.61 18.94 4.71
CA LEU A 215 44.64 19.38 3.70
C LEU A 215 44.21 18.22 2.79
N MET A 216 45.16 17.38 2.35
CA MET A 216 44.89 16.21 1.49
C MET A 216 44.20 15.05 2.23
N GLN A 217 44.35 14.94 3.56
CA GLN A 217 43.68 13.90 4.35
C GLN A 217 42.22 14.23 4.66
N ARG A 218 41.86 15.51 4.71
CA ARG A 218 40.47 15.96 4.94
C ARG A 218 39.55 15.52 3.79
N ASP A 219 40.03 15.54 2.55
CA ASP A 219 39.26 15.09 1.38
C ASP A 219 39.02 13.58 1.33
N LYS A 220 39.86 12.76 1.99
CA LYS A 220 39.72 11.29 2.02
C LYS A 220 38.79 10.78 3.13
N LYS A 221 38.32 11.64 4.04
CA LYS A 221 37.32 11.24 5.04
C LYS A 221 35.96 11.12 4.36
N ARG A 222 35.62 9.89 3.97
CA ARG A 222 34.29 9.49 3.46
C ARG A 222 33.17 10.13 4.31
N PRO A 223 32.07 10.61 3.70
CA PRO A 223 30.92 11.02 4.49
C PRO A 223 30.45 9.82 5.30
N ARG A 224 30.29 10.00 6.61
CA ARG A 224 29.67 8.99 7.47
C ARG A 224 28.29 8.73 6.89
N GLY A 225 28.08 7.54 6.33
CA GLY A 225 26.79 7.18 5.75
C GLY A 225 25.70 7.38 6.78
N TYR A 226 24.76 8.29 6.48
CA TYR A 226 23.51 8.35 7.20
C TYR A 226 22.80 7.02 6.96
N ARG A 227 22.68 6.23 8.03
CA ARG A 227 21.86 5.03 8.05
C ARG A 227 20.42 5.54 8.09
N CYS A 228 19.68 5.38 6.99
CA CYS A 228 18.21 5.53 7.02
C CYS A 228 17.65 4.48 7.98
N LEU A 229 16.92 4.96 8.99
CA LEU A 229 15.76 4.31 9.58
C LEU A 229 14.63 5.35 9.53
#